data_AF-A0A7S1PMR5-F1
#
_entry.id   AF-A0A7S1PMR5-F1
#
_cell.length_a   1.000
_cell.length_b   1.000
_cell.length_c   1.000
_cell.angle_alpha   90.00
_cell.angle_beta   90.00
_cell.angle_gamma   90.00
#
_symmetry.space_group_name_H-M   'P 1'
#
loop_
_entity.id
_entity.type
_entity.pdbx_description
1 polymer ?
#
loop_
_entity_poly.entity_id
_entity_poly.type
_entity_poly.pdbx_seq_one_letter_code
_entity_poly.pdbx_strand_id
1 'polypeptide(L)'
;ADAWLANCPAIERVHFSGFDNLRRVGASWLDGCRALIDVRFGEFPKLTTVGASWLSGAHALPEVNFETFGALEHVGFDWLYSARALKTFSTRGLAQLRTIGFGWLADARSLVEFELCAPCEIVSVGPNLL
;
A
#
# COMPACT_ATOMS: atom_id res chain seq x y z
N ALA A 1 13.27 -8.42 0.48
CA ALA A 1 13.04 -9.36 -0.62
C ALA A 1 11.95 -8.77 -1.50
N ASP A 2 12.20 -8.72 -2.81
CA ASP A 2 11.20 -8.29 -3.78
C ASP A 2 10.27 -9.46 -4.13
N ALA A 3 9.11 -9.13 -4.69
CA ALA A 3 8.20 -10.05 -5.37
C ALA A 3 7.74 -11.28 -4.56
N TRP A 4 7.57 -11.16 -3.24
CA TRP A 4 7.32 -12.32 -2.36
C TRP A 4 6.08 -13.15 -2.76
N LEU A 5 4.94 -12.49 -2.94
CA LEU A 5 3.69 -13.09 -3.39
C LEU A 5 3.25 -12.48 -4.73
N ALA A 6 4.19 -11.95 -5.51
CA ALA A 6 3.89 -11.38 -6.81
C ALA A 6 3.27 -12.44 -7.73
N ASN A 7 2.35 -12.01 -8.59
CA ASN A 7 1.69 -12.82 -9.61
C ASN A 7 1.06 -14.10 -9.03
N CYS A 8 0.42 -13.97 -7.86
CA CYS A 8 -0.44 -14.99 -7.29
C CYS A 8 -1.92 -14.65 -7.60
N PRO A 9 -2.41 -14.87 -8.84
CA PRO A 9 -3.70 -14.35 -9.29
C PRO A 9 -4.91 -14.99 -8.59
N ALA A 10 -4.71 -16.13 -7.92
CA ALA A 10 -5.75 -16.88 -7.23
C ALA A 10 -5.79 -16.61 -5.72
N ILE A 11 -4.86 -15.83 -5.16
CA ILE A 11 -4.86 -15.55 -3.72
C ILE A 11 -5.98 -14.57 -3.40
N GLU A 12 -6.91 -14.98 -2.54
CA GLU A 12 -8.05 -14.14 -2.15
C GLU A 12 -7.80 -13.40 -0.85
N ARG A 13 -7.06 -14.00 0.09
CA ARG A 13 -6.83 -13.43 1.42
C ARG A 13 -5.41 -13.66 1.90
N VAL A 14 -4.83 -12.64 2.52
CA VAL A 14 -3.49 -12.72 3.13
C VAL A 14 -3.50 -12.07 4.50
N HIS A 15 -2.82 -12.69 5.47
CA HIS A 15 -2.62 -12.12 6.79
C HIS A 15 -1.13 -12.17 7.15
N PHE A 16 -0.54 -11.00 7.39
CA PHE A 16 0.85 -10.86 7.82
C PHE A 16 0.91 -10.60 9.33
N SER A 17 1.68 -11.40 10.06
CA SER A 17 1.92 -11.21 11.50
C SER A 17 3.32 -11.70 11.89
N GLY A 18 3.81 -11.29 13.05
CA GLY A 18 5.12 -11.72 13.58
C GLY A 18 6.33 -10.99 12.98
N PHE A 19 6.13 -9.79 12.42
CA PHE A 19 7.17 -9.01 11.75
C PHE A 19 7.71 -7.85 12.61
N ASP A 20 7.87 -8.07 13.91
CA ASP A 20 8.29 -7.04 14.90
C ASP A 20 9.64 -6.38 14.59
N ASN A 21 10.47 -7.05 13.79
CA ASN A 21 11.80 -6.59 13.39
C ASN A 21 11.92 -6.28 11.89
N LEU A 22 10.84 -6.39 11.11
CA LEU A 22 10.87 -6.11 9.69
C LEU A 22 11.04 -4.61 9.47
N ARG A 23 12.17 -4.22 8.87
CA ARG A 23 12.49 -2.82 8.58
C ARG A 23 12.19 -2.39 7.16
N ARG A 24 12.23 -3.35 6.22
CA ARG A 24 12.10 -3.08 4.79
C ARG A 24 11.34 -4.20 4.09
N VAL A 25 10.42 -3.80 3.23
CA VAL A 25 9.73 -4.66 2.26
C VAL A 25 10.22 -4.29 0.87
N GLY A 26 10.50 -5.28 0.04
CA GLY A 26 10.95 -5.08 -1.33
C GLY A 26 9.83 -4.64 -2.28
N ALA A 27 10.18 -4.42 -3.55
CA ALA A 27 9.23 -4.07 -4.59
C ALA A 27 8.29 -5.25 -4.92
N SER A 28 7.11 -4.94 -5.46
CA SER A 28 6.14 -5.90 -6.01
C SER A 28 5.67 -6.99 -5.04
N TRP A 29 5.65 -6.75 -3.74
CA TRP A 29 5.45 -7.82 -2.74
C TRP A 29 4.13 -8.60 -2.90
N LEU A 30 3.04 -7.93 -3.31
CA LEU A 30 1.72 -8.51 -3.64
C LEU A 30 1.25 -8.08 -5.04
N ASP A 31 2.17 -7.67 -5.90
CA ASP A 31 1.87 -7.20 -7.25
C ASP A 31 1.14 -8.28 -8.07
N GLY A 32 0.09 -7.91 -8.79
CA GLY A 32 -0.67 -8.82 -9.64
C GLY A 32 -1.52 -9.86 -8.90
N CYS A 33 -1.76 -9.68 -7.59
CA CYS A 33 -2.73 -10.50 -6.83
C CYS A 33 -4.17 -10.10 -7.17
N ARG A 34 -4.61 -10.42 -8.40
CA ARG A 34 -5.86 -9.89 -8.99
C ARG A 34 -7.14 -10.30 -8.26
N ALA A 35 -7.14 -11.47 -7.61
CA ALA A 35 -8.28 -11.97 -6.84
C ALA A 35 -8.24 -11.57 -5.35
N LEU A 36 -7.25 -10.78 -4.91
CA LEU A 36 -7.11 -10.40 -3.50
C LEU A 36 -8.29 -9.53 -3.08
N ILE A 37 -9.09 -10.01 -2.14
CA ILE A 37 -10.27 -9.33 -1.58
C ILE A 37 -10.08 -8.91 -0.12
N ASP A 38 -9.10 -9.48 0.60
CA ASP A 38 -8.78 -9.13 1.99
C ASP A 38 -7.27 -9.21 2.23
N VAL A 39 -6.69 -8.15 2.79
CA VAL A 39 -5.29 -8.15 3.26
C VAL A 39 -5.24 -7.55 4.65
N ARG A 40 -4.65 -8.30 5.58
CA ARG A 40 -4.51 -7.90 6.98
C ARG A 40 -3.05 -7.77 7.35
N PHE A 41 -2.73 -6.64 7.96
CA PHE A 41 -1.42 -6.31 8.45
C PHE A 41 -1.44 -6.33 9.98
N GLY A 42 -0.60 -7.17 10.57
CA GLY A 42 -0.28 -7.07 11.99
C GLY A 42 0.57 -5.84 12.30
N GLU A 43 1.17 -5.82 13.48
CA GLU A 43 2.05 -4.74 13.90
C GLU A 43 3.36 -4.73 13.09
N PHE A 44 3.72 -3.56 12.54
CA PHE A 44 4.97 -3.32 11.83
C PHE A 44 5.75 -2.14 12.45
N PRO A 45 6.12 -2.22 13.75
CA PRO A 45 6.61 -1.07 14.52
C PRO A 45 7.95 -0.51 14.03
N LYS A 46 8.69 -1.25 13.19
CA LYS A 46 10.02 -0.87 12.69
C LYS A 46 10.08 -0.74 11.16
N LEU A 47 8.96 -0.91 10.46
CA LEU A 47 8.94 -0.88 9.00
C LEU A 47 9.00 0.56 8.52
N THR A 48 10.15 0.95 7.98
CA THR A 48 10.39 2.33 7.51
C THR A 48 10.40 2.45 5.99
N THR A 49 10.50 1.34 5.26
CA THR A 49 10.58 1.35 3.79
C THR A 49 9.75 0.23 3.15
N VAL A 50 8.94 0.59 2.16
CA VAL A 50 8.24 -0.36 1.28
C VAL A 50 8.63 -0.06 -0.18
N GLY A 51 8.93 -1.08 -0.96
CA GLY A 51 9.28 -0.91 -2.38
C GLY A 51 8.11 -0.45 -3.25
N ALA A 52 8.40 -0.27 -4.54
CA ALA A 52 7.38 0.08 -5.53
C ALA A 52 6.35 -1.04 -5.74
N SER A 53 5.20 -0.69 -6.30
CA SER A 53 4.18 -1.65 -6.78
C SER A 53 3.70 -2.64 -5.72
N TRP A 54 3.69 -2.24 -4.45
CA TRP A 54 3.47 -3.17 -3.33
C TRP A 54 2.18 -3.99 -3.44
N LEU A 55 1.07 -3.33 -3.73
CA LEU A 55 -0.27 -3.89 -3.96
C LEU A 55 -0.78 -3.53 -5.37
N SER A 56 0.14 -3.32 -6.32
CA SER A 56 -0.25 -3.02 -7.70
C SER A 56 -1.05 -4.18 -8.30
N GLY A 57 -2.08 -3.86 -9.08
CA GLY A 57 -2.92 -4.86 -9.72
C GLY A 57 -3.82 -5.67 -8.77
N ALA A 58 -4.00 -5.25 -7.51
CA ALA A 58 -4.99 -5.80 -6.58
C ALA A 58 -6.42 -5.38 -6.98
N HIS A 59 -6.87 -5.84 -8.15
CA HIS A 59 -8.09 -5.35 -8.81
C HIS A 59 -9.37 -5.58 -8.00
N ALA A 60 -9.41 -6.63 -7.17
CA ALA A 60 -10.59 -7.02 -6.39
C ALA A 60 -10.61 -6.48 -4.96
N LEU A 61 -9.56 -5.77 -4.52
CA LEU A 61 -9.40 -5.34 -3.13
C LEU A 61 -10.29 -4.11 -2.86
N PRO A 62 -11.35 -4.20 -2.02
CA PRO A 62 -12.30 -3.11 -1.84
C PRO A 62 -11.83 -2.07 -0.81
N GLU A 63 -11.00 -2.49 0.14
CA GLU A 63 -10.48 -1.69 1.25
C GLU A 63 -9.11 -2.20 1.68
N VAL A 64 -8.31 -1.32 2.29
CA VAL A 64 -7.04 -1.67 2.90
C VAL A 64 -6.74 -0.69 4.04
N ASN A 65 -6.22 -1.20 5.16
CA ASN A 65 -5.89 -0.39 6.33
C ASN A 65 -4.37 -0.40 6.60
N PHE A 66 -3.78 0.79 6.76
CA PHE A 66 -2.37 1.00 7.09
C PHE A 66 -2.13 1.64 8.46
N GLU A 67 -3.08 1.57 9.39
CA GLU A 67 -2.96 2.15 10.75
C GLU A 67 -1.75 1.63 11.55
N THR A 68 -1.24 0.44 11.24
CA THR A 68 -0.06 -0.15 11.91
C THR A 68 1.28 0.30 11.31
N PHE A 69 1.28 1.19 10.32
CA PHE A 69 2.47 1.64 9.57
C PHE A 69 3.00 3.00 10.05
N GLY A 70 2.84 3.31 11.34
CA GLY A 70 3.19 4.62 11.90
C GLY A 70 4.67 5.01 11.76
N ALA A 71 5.58 4.05 11.56
CA ALA A 71 7.01 4.28 11.33
C ALA A 71 7.40 4.36 9.83
N LEU A 72 6.44 4.23 8.91
CA LEU A 72 6.73 4.17 7.48
C LEU A 72 7.12 5.55 6.95
N GLU A 73 8.36 5.69 6.50
CA GLU A 73 8.93 6.96 6.02
C GLU A 73 8.95 7.05 4.49
N HIS A 74 9.23 5.92 3.86
CA HIS A 74 9.48 5.82 2.42
C HIS A 74 8.66 4.72 1.79
N VAL A 75 7.98 5.03 0.69
CA VAL A 75 7.44 4.00 -0.20
C VAL A 75 7.75 4.31 -1.66
N GLY A 76 7.73 3.27 -2.50
CA GLY A 76 7.96 3.40 -3.94
C GLY A 76 6.75 3.94 -4.71
N PHE A 77 6.92 4.03 -6.04
CA PHE A 77 5.87 4.40 -6.98
C PHE A 77 4.84 3.26 -7.16
N ASP A 78 3.71 3.55 -7.79
CA ASP A 78 2.65 2.60 -8.15
C ASP A 78 2.11 1.75 -6.99
N TRP A 79 2.15 2.27 -5.77
CA TRP A 79 1.93 1.51 -4.53
C TRP A 79 0.64 0.69 -4.53
N LEU A 80 -0.46 1.28 -5.03
CA LEU A 80 -1.80 0.71 -5.23
C LEU A 80 -2.30 0.94 -6.67
N TYR A 81 -1.38 0.99 -7.64
CA TYR A 81 -1.74 1.16 -9.05
C TYR A 81 -2.75 0.09 -9.50
N SER A 82 -3.79 0.49 -10.24
CA SER A 82 -4.89 -0.36 -10.69
C SER A 82 -5.62 -1.13 -9.57
N ALA A 83 -5.69 -0.60 -8.35
CA ALA A 83 -6.59 -1.08 -7.28
C ALA A 83 -8.06 -0.73 -7.60
N ARG A 84 -8.60 -1.31 -8.66
CA ARG A 84 -9.85 -0.89 -9.31
C ARG A 84 -11.10 -1.02 -8.44
N ALA A 85 -11.11 -1.89 -7.44
CA ALA A 85 -12.22 -2.06 -6.51
C ALA A 85 -12.10 -1.18 -5.25
N LEU A 86 -10.93 -0.56 -5.01
CA LEU A 86 -10.67 0.22 -3.79
C LEU A 86 -11.60 1.43 -3.75
N LYS A 87 -12.39 1.55 -2.68
CA LYS A 87 -13.40 2.61 -2.54
C LYS A 87 -12.90 3.81 -1.76
N THR A 88 -12.11 3.55 -0.73
CA THR A 88 -11.60 4.58 0.17
C THR A 88 -10.11 4.38 0.40
N PHE A 89 -9.39 5.47 0.64
CA PHE A 89 -8.00 5.42 1.05
C PHE A 89 -7.69 6.60 1.98
N SER A 90 -7.00 6.34 3.09
CA SER A 90 -6.57 7.37 4.04
C SER A 90 -5.11 7.19 4.42
N THR A 91 -4.37 8.30 4.54
CA THR A 91 -2.98 8.29 5.04
C THR A 91 -2.89 8.40 6.57
N ARG A 92 -3.99 8.33 7.32
CA ARG A 92 -3.99 8.49 8.80
C ARG A 92 -3.03 7.55 9.52
N GLY A 93 -2.83 6.34 9.03
CA GLY A 93 -1.88 5.37 9.56
C GLY A 93 -0.40 5.61 9.22
N LEU A 94 -0.13 6.55 8.32
CA LEU A 94 1.18 6.79 7.71
C LEU A 94 1.83 8.06 8.28
N ALA A 95 1.90 8.15 9.61
CA ALA A 95 2.25 9.39 10.32
C ALA A 95 3.62 9.99 9.93
N GLN A 96 4.60 9.14 9.61
CA GLN A 96 5.97 9.54 9.24
C GLN A 96 6.20 9.60 7.72
N LEU A 97 5.18 9.33 6.91
CA LEU A 97 5.33 9.28 5.46
C LEU A 97 5.57 10.69 4.89
N ARG A 98 6.72 10.87 4.25
CA ARG A 98 7.14 12.18 3.71
C ARG A 98 6.81 12.38 2.24
N THR A 99 6.62 11.31 1.48
CA THR A 99 6.49 11.39 0.02
C THR A 99 5.46 10.42 -0.51
N ILE A 100 4.66 10.88 -1.46
CA ILE A 100 3.82 10.05 -2.30
C ILE A 100 4.48 9.92 -3.67
N GLY A 101 4.72 8.68 -4.11
CA GLY A 101 5.34 8.37 -5.41
C GLY A 101 4.40 8.58 -6.60
N PHE A 102 4.97 8.54 -7.81
CA PHE A 102 4.22 8.52 -9.06
C PHE A 102 3.22 7.37 -9.10
N GLY A 103 2.03 7.58 -9.68
CA GLY A 103 1.09 6.50 -9.97
C GLY A 103 0.46 5.81 -8.76
N TRP A 104 0.58 6.41 -7.57
CA TRP A 104 0.28 5.78 -6.27
C TRP A 104 -1.08 5.07 -6.18
N LEU A 105 -2.14 5.72 -6.65
CA LEU A 105 -3.50 5.19 -6.77
C LEU A 105 -4.01 5.32 -8.22
N ALA A 106 -3.11 5.46 -9.20
CA ALA A 106 -3.51 5.60 -10.59
C ALA A 106 -4.33 4.39 -11.05
N ASP A 107 -5.42 4.63 -11.80
CA ASP A 107 -6.38 3.61 -12.24
C ASP A 107 -7.20 2.95 -11.09
N ALA A 108 -7.29 3.58 -9.91
CA ALA A 108 -8.23 3.22 -8.84
C ALA A 108 -9.66 3.70 -9.15
N ARG A 109 -10.28 3.08 -10.17
CA ARG A 109 -11.56 3.55 -10.78
C ARG A 109 -12.77 3.61 -9.87
N SER A 110 -12.76 2.89 -8.74
CA SER A 110 -13.87 2.89 -7.77
C SER A 110 -13.63 3.79 -6.57
N LEU A 111 -12.51 4.52 -6.53
CA LEU A 111 -12.16 5.39 -5.41
C LEU A 111 -13.13 6.57 -5.35
N VAL A 112 -13.90 6.64 -4.26
CA VAL A 112 -14.87 7.72 -4.00
C VAL A 112 -14.41 8.63 -2.87
N GLU A 113 -13.49 8.17 -2.03
CA GLU A 113 -12.96 8.93 -0.90
C GLU A 113 -11.44 8.78 -0.80
N PHE A 114 -10.75 9.91 -0.70
CA PHE A 114 -9.31 9.97 -0.50
C PHE A 114 -9.01 11.04 0.55
N GLU A 115 -8.43 10.62 1.68
CA GLU A 115 -8.05 11.49 2.78
C GLU A 115 -6.52 11.54 2.91
N LEU A 116 -5.98 12.74 2.71
CA LEU A 116 -4.64 13.08 3.21
C LEU A 116 -4.80 13.57 4.64
N CYS A 117 -4.32 12.80 5.61
CA CYS A 117 -4.45 13.17 7.02
C CYS A 117 -3.60 14.41 7.34
N ALA A 118 -4.10 15.28 8.20
CA ALA A 118 -3.31 16.33 8.86
C ALA A 118 -3.01 15.87 10.30
N PRO A 119 -1.75 15.94 10.79
CA PRO A 119 -0.60 16.63 10.21
C PRO A 119 0.36 15.65 9.51
N CYS A 120 -0.03 14.98 8.42
CA CYS A 120 0.96 14.20 7.66
C CYS A 120 2.11 15.10 7.22
N GLU A 121 3.35 14.66 7.48
CA GLU A 121 4.57 15.36 7.06
C GLU A 121 4.85 15.19 5.55
N ILE A 122 3.81 15.03 4.73
CA ILE A 122 3.96 14.83 3.28
C ILE A 122 4.50 16.12 2.67
N VAL A 123 5.76 16.06 2.21
CA VAL A 123 6.49 17.17 1.58
C VAL A 123 6.33 17.14 0.06
N SER A 124 6.09 15.96 -0.53
CA SER A 124 6.00 15.81 -1.99
C SER A 124 4.97 14.78 -2.41
N VAL A 125 4.24 15.10 -3.48
CA VAL A 125 3.29 14.21 -4.15
C VAL A 125 3.70 14.11 -5.62
N GLY A 126 3.96 12.88 -6.07
CA GLY A 126 4.33 12.58 -7.45
C GLY A 126 3.18 12.76 -8.44
N PRO A 127 3.48 12.79 -9.76
CA PRO A 127 2.46 12.88 -10.79
C PRO A 127 1.54 11.65 -10.80
N ASN A 128 0.36 11.78 -11.40
CA ASN A 128 -0.62 10.70 -11.54
C ASN A 128 -0.97 10.04 -10.19
N LEU A 129 -1.28 10.88 -9.19
CA LEU A 129 -1.70 10.38 -7.88
C LEU A 129 -2.91 9.43 -7.97
N LEU A 130 -3.90 9.77 -8.80
CA LEU A 130 -5.18 9.08 -9.01
C LEU A 130 -5.36 8.67 -10.48
#